data_AF-J9EAA6-F1
#
_entry.id   AF-J9EAA6-F1
#
_cell.length_a   1.000
_cell.length_b   1.000
_cell.length_c   1.000
_cell.angle_alpha   90.00
_cell.angle_beta   90.00
_cell.angle_gamma   90.00
#
_symmetry.space_group_name_H-M   'P 1'
#
loop_
_entity.id
_entity.type
_entity.pdbx_description
1 polymer ?
#
loop_
_entity_poly.entity_id
_entity_poly.type
_entity_poly.pdbx_seq_one_letter_code
_entity_poly.pdbx_strand_id
1 'polypeptide(L)'
;FLRTDASSWYGFDVIRDIINGTEWTTSGYFPRVSVCDFMIRQVGNIQRYSVQCVLVINMFNEKIFVFLWFWYLFLVLCTTSSLIYWSIVLTCPCFGRWFISQSLELSEMKFDPDTKTKEVDRFVRSYLRCDGLFVLRMVEIHAGVLFGTDLVLSLWNAFYEIEEK
;
A
#
# COMPACT_ATOMS: atom_id res chain seq x y z
N PHE A 1 17.04 -12.81 -0.09
CA PHE A 1 16.52 -13.69 0.98
C PHE A 1 16.43 -15.14 0.51
N LEU A 2 16.15 -15.38 -0.77
CA LEU A 2 16.72 -16.52 -1.50
C LEU A 2 17.91 -15.98 -2.30
N ARG A 3 18.98 -16.76 -2.41
CA ARG A 3 20.04 -16.44 -3.37
C ARG A 3 19.44 -16.81 -4.72
N THR A 4 18.89 -15.81 -5.40
CA THR A 4 18.26 -15.97 -6.72
C THR A 4 19.28 -15.47 -7.73
N ASP A 5 20.18 -16.36 -8.14
CA ASP A 5 21.26 -16.11 -9.09
C ASP A 5 20.72 -15.93 -10.52
N ALA A 6 19.45 -16.33 -10.76
CA ALA A 6 18.94 -16.63 -12.09
C ALA A 6 17.73 -15.78 -12.56
N SER A 7 16.96 -15.12 -11.70
CA SER A 7 15.79 -14.36 -12.20
C SER A 7 15.39 -13.12 -11.39
N SER A 8 14.99 -12.09 -12.14
CA SER A 8 14.57 -10.79 -11.63
C SER A 8 13.24 -10.87 -10.88
N TRP A 9 12.29 -11.74 -11.31
CA TRP A 9 10.90 -11.75 -10.86
C TRP A 9 10.45 -13.14 -10.38
N TYR A 10 11.05 -13.58 -9.27
CA TYR A 10 10.86 -14.89 -8.62
C TYR A 10 9.42 -15.44 -8.63
N GLY A 11 8.40 -14.67 -8.24
CA GLY A 11 7.06 -15.23 -8.08
C GLY A 11 6.35 -15.57 -9.39
N PHE A 12 6.50 -14.75 -10.44
CA PHE A 12 5.92 -15.05 -11.75
C PHE A 12 6.55 -16.28 -12.39
N ASP A 13 7.87 -16.45 -12.23
CA ASP A 13 8.59 -17.61 -12.73
C ASP A 13 8.14 -18.89 -12.02
N VAL A 14 8.03 -18.86 -10.69
CA VAL A 14 7.56 -20.03 -9.90
C VAL A 14 6.12 -20.41 -10.27
N ILE A 15 5.24 -19.42 -10.53
CA ILE A 15 3.86 -19.71 -10.99
C ILE A 15 3.86 -20.37 -12.36
N ARG A 16 4.64 -19.84 -13.31
CA ARG A 16 4.77 -20.41 -14.66
C ARG A 16 5.29 -21.84 -14.59
N ASP A 17 6.27 -22.09 -13.75
CA ASP A 17 6.90 -23.38 -13.55
C ASP A 17 5.94 -24.41 -12.92
N ILE A 18 5.09 -23.97 -11.98
CA ILE A 18 4.01 -24.79 -11.38
C ILE A 18 2.92 -25.09 -12.41
N ILE A 19 2.47 -24.10 -13.20
CA ILE A 19 1.44 -24.28 -14.24
C ILE A 19 1.93 -25.26 -15.32
N ASN A 20 3.22 -25.18 -15.68
CA ASN A 20 3.84 -26.07 -16.65
C ASN A 20 4.19 -27.45 -16.08
N GLY A 21 3.91 -27.71 -14.79
CA GLY A 21 4.17 -28.99 -14.14
C GLY A 21 5.66 -29.33 -14.01
N THR A 22 6.54 -28.32 -14.04
CA THR A 22 7.98 -28.55 -13.94
C THR A 22 8.36 -28.97 -12.51
N GLU A 23 9.16 -30.03 -12.40
CA GLU A 23 9.61 -30.52 -11.11
C GLU A 23 10.72 -29.63 -10.51
N TRP A 24 10.78 -29.61 -9.18
CA TRP A 24 11.81 -28.91 -8.38
C TRP A 24 13.26 -29.29 -8.74
N THR A 25 13.45 -30.50 -9.30
CA THR A 25 14.74 -31.01 -9.78
C THR A 25 15.29 -30.19 -10.95
N THR A 26 14.40 -29.62 -11.77
CA THR A 26 14.74 -28.84 -12.95
C THR A 26 14.79 -27.34 -12.65
N SER A 27 13.94 -26.86 -11.73
CA SER A 27 13.88 -25.43 -11.39
C SER A 27 14.96 -24.99 -10.40
N GLY A 28 15.46 -25.92 -9.57
CA GLY A 28 16.50 -25.63 -8.56
C GLY A 28 16.03 -24.76 -7.39
N TYR A 29 14.78 -24.28 -7.43
CA TYR A 29 14.17 -23.56 -6.32
C TYR A 29 13.78 -24.55 -5.23
N PHE A 30 14.38 -24.40 -4.05
CA PHE A 30 14.12 -25.21 -2.87
C PHE A 30 14.39 -26.74 -3.03
N PRO A 31 15.65 -27.20 -2.86
CA PRO A 31 15.97 -28.62 -2.92
C PRO A 31 15.27 -29.42 -1.81
N ARG A 32 14.58 -30.49 -2.19
CA ARG A 32 13.92 -31.42 -1.25
C ARG A 32 14.87 -32.48 -0.72
N VAL A 33 16.01 -32.65 -1.40
CA VAL A 33 17.08 -33.59 -1.07
C VAL A 33 18.41 -32.85 -1.11
N SER A 34 19.27 -33.06 -0.11
CA SER A 34 20.62 -32.49 -0.05
C SER A 34 21.63 -33.54 0.42
N VAL A 35 22.91 -33.34 0.08
CA VAL A 35 24.01 -34.17 0.58
C VAL A 35 24.60 -33.48 1.80
N CYS A 36 24.65 -34.21 2.91
CA CYS A 36 25.25 -33.76 4.16
C CYS A 36 26.59 -34.47 4.37
N ASP A 37 27.67 -33.70 4.48
CA ASP A 37 29.01 -34.23 4.78
C ASP A 37 29.30 -34.18 6.28
N PHE A 38 29.63 -35.34 6.85
CA PHE A 38 30.02 -35.48 8.25
C PHE A 38 31.48 -35.92 8.36
N MET A 39 32.23 -35.25 9.22
CA MET A 39 33.63 -35.59 9.51
C MET A 39 33.72 -36.34 10.84
N ILE A 40 34.07 -37.63 10.79
CA ILE A 40 34.28 -38.45 11.98
C ILE A 40 35.78 -38.56 12.23
N ARG A 41 36.21 -38.27 13.47
CA ARG A 41 37.61 -38.39 13.88
C ARG A 41 37.82 -39.76 14.52
N GLN A 42 38.62 -40.60 13.88
CA GLN A 42 39.13 -41.84 14.46
C GLN A 42 40.64 -41.66 14.69
N VAL A 43 41.19 -42.21 15.78
CA VAL A 43 42.58 -41.95 16.21
C VAL A 43 43.56 -42.03 15.02
N GLY A 44 44.19 -40.90 14.69
CA GLY A 44 45.18 -40.77 13.60
C GLY A 44 44.64 -40.44 12.19
N ASN A 45 43.32 -40.47 11.95
CA ASN A 45 42.76 -40.25 10.61
C ASN A 45 41.36 -39.59 10.63
N ILE A 46 41.17 -38.54 9.83
CA ILE A 46 39.86 -37.87 9.68
C ILE A 46 39.16 -38.49 8.47
N GLN A 47 38.00 -39.12 8.70
CA GLN A 47 37.21 -39.75 7.64
C GLN A 47 35.97 -38.92 7.33
N ARG A 48 35.71 -38.69 6.05
CA ARG A 48 34.55 -37.92 5.56
C ARG A 48 33.49 -38.89 5.02
N TYR A 49 32.26 -38.75 5.52
CA TYR A 49 31.11 -39.51 5.06
C TYR A 49 30.06 -38.56 4.49
N SER A 50 29.56 -38.87 3.30
CA SER A 50 28.45 -38.15 2.65
C SER A 50 27.17 -38.97 2.76
N VAL A 51 26.10 -38.38 3.31
CA VAL A 51 24.78 -39.03 3.38
C VAL A 51 23.70 -38.17 2.73
N GLN A 52 22.64 -38.81 2.26
CA GLN A 52 21.51 -38.11 1.65
C GLN A 52 20.50 -37.70 2.75
N CYS A 53 20.27 -36.40 2.87
CA CYS A 53 19.31 -35.78 3.78
C CYS A 53 18.04 -35.36 3.03
N VAL A 54 16.86 -35.60 3.62
CA VAL A 54 15.57 -35.11 3.08
C VAL A 54 15.14 -33.86 3.84
N LEU A 55 14.93 -32.76 3.14
CA LEU A 55 14.51 -31.47 3.71
C LEU A 55 13.01 -31.27 3.52
N VAL A 56 12.21 -31.95 4.35
CA VAL A 56 10.74 -31.84 4.31
C VAL A 56 10.27 -30.41 4.59
N ILE A 57 10.98 -29.66 5.43
CA ILE A 57 10.70 -28.25 5.72
C ILE A 57 10.68 -27.37 4.46
N ASN A 58 11.48 -27.72 3.46
CA ASN A 58 11.62 -26.92 2.25
C ASN A 58 10.38 -27.02 1.35
N MET A 59 9.69 -28.16 1.40
CA MET A 59 8.41 -28.35 0.71
C MET A 59 7.31 -27.44 1.29
N PHE A 60 7.32 -27.21 2.61
CA PHE A 60 6.40 -26.26 3.25
C PHE A 60 6.74 -24.82 2.89
N ASN A 61 8.02 -24.47 2.94
CA ASN A 61 8.50 -23.14 2.55
C ASN A 61 8.12 -22.80 1.11
N GLU A 62 8.28 -23.73 0.17
CA GLU A 62 7.86 -23.56 -1.24
C GLU A 62 6.42 -23.05 -1.35
N LYS A 63 5.48 -23.66 -0.60
CA LYS A 63 4.06 -23.28 -0.67
C LYS A 63 3.75 -21.97 0.06
N ILE A 64 4.34 -21.76 1.23
CA ILE A 64 4.15 -20.54 2.02
C ILE A 64 4.69 -19.32 1.27
N PHE A 65 5.86 -19.43 0.64
CA PHE A 65 6.44 -18.31 -0.11
C PHE A 65 5.65 -17.94 -1.35
N VAL A 66 5.05 -18.93 -2.04
CA VAL A 66 4.12 -18.64 -3.15
C VAL A 66 2.89 -17.89 -2.63
N PHE A 67 2.26 -18.36 -1.55
CA PHE A 67 1.12 -17.67 -0.95
C PHE A 67 1.46 -16.24 -0.50
N LEU A 68 2.58 -16.06 0.21
CA LEU A 68 3.05 -14.75 0.66
C LEU A 68 3.36 -13.82 -0.51
N TRP A 69 3.91 -14.32 -1.60
CA TRP A 69 4.20 -13.50 -2.78
C TRP A 69 2.93 -12.89 -3.38
N PHE A 70 1.87 -13.69 -3.54
CA PHE A 70 0.56 -13.19 -3.99
C PHE A 70 -0.06 -12.21 -2.99
N TRP A 71 0.03 -12.52 -1.70
CA TRP A 71 -0.47 -11.66 -0.65
C TRP A 71 0.23 -10.29 -0.65
N TYR A 72 1.56 -10.27 -0.76
CA TYR A 72 2.31 -9.03 -0.85
C TYR A 72 2.03 -8.27 -2.14
N LEU A 73 1.86 -8.96 -3.28
CA LEU A 73 1.45 -8.33 -4.52
C LEU A 73 0.08 -7.64 -4.38
N PHE A 74 -0.90 -8.31 -3.77
CA PHE A 74 -2.21 -7.74 -3.48
C PHE A 74 -2.09 -6.51 -2.56
N LEU A 75 -1.34 -6.61 -1.45
CA LEU A 75 -1.12 -5.48 -0.55
C LEU A 75 -0.47 -4.29 -1.25
N VAL A 76 0.56 -4.54 -2.08
CA VAL A 76 1.22 -3.49 -2.88
C VAL A 76 0.23 -2.82 -3.82
N LEU A 77 -0.64 -3.57 -4.49
CA LEU A 77 -1.67 -3.01 -5.38
C LEU A 77 -2.68 -2.16 -4.60
N CYS A 78 -3.16 -2.63 -3.45
CA CYS A 78 -4.08 -1.88 -2.60
C CYS A 78 -3.44 -0.60 -2.06
N THR A 79 -2.22 -0.67 -1.53
CA THR A 79 -1.50 0.49 -1.00
C THR A 79 -1.15 1.50 -2.09
N THR A 80 -0.72 1.03 -3.27
CA THR A 80 -0.42 1.90 -4.41
C THR A 80 -1.69 2.59 -4.91
N SER A 81 -2.81 1.87 -5.01
CA SER A 81 -4.10 2.46 -5.37
C SER A 81 -4.55 3.54 -4.38
N SER A 82 -4.40 3.28 -3.07
CA SER A 82 -4.69 4.25 -2.02
C SER A 82 -3.78 5.49 -2.15
N LEU A 83 -2.48 5.28 -2.35
CA LEU A 83 -1.51 6.36 -2.52
C LEU A 83 -1.83 7.21 -3.75
N ILE A 84 -2.19 6.59 -4.88
CA ILE A 84 -2.60 7.30 -6.10
C ILE A 84 -3.86 8.11 -5.86
N TYR A 85 -4.88 7.53 -5.22
CA TYR A 85 -6.11 8.23 -4.87
C TYR A 85 -5.83 9.48 -4.03
N TRP A 86 -5.07 9.34 -2.94
CA TRP A 86 -4.69 10.47 -2.09
C TRP A 86 -3.84 11.49 -2.85
N SER A 87 -2.88 11.04 -3.65
CA SER A 87 -2.03 11.94 -4.45
C SER A 87 -2.84 12.80 -5.42
N ILE A 88 -3.85 12.22 -6.08
CA ILE A 88 -4.76 12.95 -6.98
C ILE A 88 -5.60 13.97 -6.18
N VAL A 89 -6.15 13.55 -5.04
CA VAL A 89 -6.98 14.41 -4.18
C VAL A 89 -6.18 15.57 -3.59
N LEU A 90 -4.91 15.36 -3.21
CA LEU A 90 -4.04 16.40 -2.66
C LEU A 90 -3.52 17.35 -3.75
N THR A 91 -3.17 16.82 -4.92
CA THR A 91 -2.51 17.61 -5.98
C THR A 91 -3.52 18.39 -6.81
N CYS A 92 -4.74 17.85 -7.03
CA CYS A 92 -5.73 18.57 -7.82
C CYS A 92 -6.57 19.51 -6.96
N PRO A 93 -6.44 20.84 -7.11
CA PRO A 93 -7.29 21.80 -6.41
C PRO A 93 -8.77 21.67 -6.81
N CYS A 94 -9.06 21.03 -7.95
CA CYS A 94 -10.40 20.76 -8.44
C CYS A 94 -11.24 19.93 -7.45
N PHE A 95 -10.65 18.86 -6.92
CA PHE A 95 -11.32 17.97 -5.96
C PHE A 95 -11.50 18.65 -4.60
N GLY A 96 -10.60 19.56 -4.23
CA GLY A 96 -10.75 20.38 -3.02
C GLY A 96 -11.92 21.33 -3.11
N ARG A 97 -12.05 22.06 -4.23
CA ARG A 97 -13.19 22.97 -4.45
C ARG A 97 -14.51 22.22 -4.48
N TRP A 98 -14.57 21.09 -5.20
CA TRP A 98 -15.78 20.28 -5.27
C TRP A 98 -16.20 19.78 -3.89
N PHE A 99 -15.24 19.31 -3.09
CA PHE A 99 -15.49 18.85 -1.72
C PHE A 99 -16.04 19.96 -0.83
N ILE A 100 -15.39 21.13 -0.80
CA ILE A 100 -15.87 22.25 0.02
C ILE A 100 -17.23 22.77 -0.45
N SER A 101 -17.46 22.86 -1.77
CA SER A 101 -18.77 23.25 -2.32
C SER A 101 -19.85 22.28 -1.84
N GLN A 102 -19.61 20.98 -1.96
CA GLN A 102 -20.54 19.94 -1.53
C GLN A 102 -20.79 20.00 -0.02
N SER A 103 -19.74 20.18 0.79
CA SER A 103 -19.88 20.28 2.25
C SER A 103 -20.68 21.51 2.68
N LEU A 104 -20.54 22.64 1.97
CA LEU A 104 -21.30 23.86 2.23
C LEU A 104 -22.75 23.76 1.71
N GLU A 105 -22.98 23.10 0.58
CA GLU A 105 -24.33 22.83 0.06
C GLU A 105 -25.14 21.91 0.98
N LEU A 106 -24.47 20.98 1.65
CA LEU A 106 -25.08 20.10 2.66
C LEU A 106 -25.36 20.82 3.99
N SER A 107 -24.71 21.96 4.24
CA SER A 107 -24.93 22.75 5.46
C SER A 107 -26.21 23.60 5.34
N GLU A 108 -26.84 23.93 6.48
CA GLU A 108 -28.12 24.68 6.52
C GLU A 108 -28.07 26.12 5.96
N MET A 109 -26.92 26.57 5.44
CA MET A 109 -26.80 27.89 4.80
C MET A 109 -27.30 27.86 3.35
N LYS A 110 -28.02 28.90 2.95
CA LYS A 110 -28.44 29.14 1.57
C LYS A 110 -27.23 29.55 0.72
N PHE A 111 -26.35 28.60 0.43
CA PHE A 111 -25.18 28.78 -0.40
C PHE A 111 -25.58 28.74 -1.88
N ASP A 112 -25.29 29.81 -2.63
CA ASP A 112 -25.48 29.85 -4.08
C ASP A 112 -24.10 29.58 -4.75
N PRO A 113 -23.89 28.36 -5.27
CA PRO A 113 -22.57 27.92 -5.73
C PRO A 113 -22.05 28.74 -6.91
N ASP A 114 -22.93 29.19 -7.82
CA ASP A 114 -22.54 29.93 -9.01
C ASP A 114 -22.00 31.33 -8.69
N THR A 115 -22.55 31.97 -7.66
CA THR A 115 -22.18 33.35 -7.28
C THR A 115 -20.88 33.40 -6.44
N LYS A 116 -20.57 32.33 -5.69
CA LYS A 116 -19.47 32.30 -4.71
C LYS A 116 -18.28 31.41 -5.08
N THR A 117 -18.24 30.86 -6.29
CA THR A 117 -17.12 30.02 -6.79
C THR A 117 -15.72 30.62 -6.59
N LYS A 118 -15.55 31.94 -6.78
CA LYS A 118 -14.27 32.64 -6.60
C LYS A 118 -13.85 32.73 -5.14
N GLU A 119 -14.81 32.95 -4.23
CA GLU A 119 -14.57 33.00 -2.79
C GLU A 119 -14.19 31.61 -2.25
N VAL A 120 -14.85 30.56 -2.74
CA VAL A 120 -14.48 29.17 -2.42
C VAL A 120 -13.07 28.85 -2.90
N ASP A 121 -12.68 29.31 -4.09
CA ASP A 121 -11.31 29.15 -4.54
C ASP A 121 -10.30 29.87 -3.64
N ARG A 122 -10.60 31.12 -3.24
CA ARG A 122 -9.72 31.87 -2.33
C ARG A 122 -9.60 31.17 -0.97
N PHE A 123 -10.70 30.67 -0.43
CA PHE A 123 -10.72 29.89 0.81
C PHE A 123 -9.86 28.63 0.70
N VAL A 124 -10.04 27.82 -0.36
CA VAL A 124 -9.28 26.58 -0.56
C VAL A 124 -7.80 26.86 -0.77
N ARG A 125 -7.43 27.85 -1.61
CA ARG A 125 -6.03 28.10 -1.97
C ARG A 125 -5.26 28.91 -0.94
N SER A 126 -5.88 29.92 -0.32
CA SER A 126 -5.21 30.87 0.57
C SER A 126 -5.31 30.46 2.03
N TYR A 127 -6.52 30.10 2.47
CA TYR A 127 -6.82 29.84 3.88
C TYR A 127 -6.56 28.38 4.27
N LEU A 128 -7.19 27.41 3.60
CA LEU A 128 -7.07 25.98 3.93
C LEU A 128 -5.75 25.37 3.46
N ARG A 129 -5.32 25.72 2.23
CA ARG A 129 -4.19 25.08 1.53
C ARG A 129 -4.36 23.55 1.39
N CYS A 130 -3.38 22.89 0.77
CA CYS A 130 -3.41 21.44 0.56
C CYS A 130 -3.44 20.66 1.89
N ASP A 131 -2.68 21.11 2.89
CA ASP A 131 -2.57 20.42 4.18
C ASP A 131 -3.89 20.51 4.98
N GLY A 132 -4.53 21.67 5.02
CA GLY A 132 -5.81 21.86 5.71
C GLY A 132 -6.94 21.07 5.05
N LEU A 133 -6.96 21.00 3.71
CA LEU A 133 -7.90 20.16 2.98
C LEU A 133 -7.69 18.66 3.27
N PHE A 134 -6.44 18.21 3.39
CA PHE A 134 -6.12 16.84 3.75
C PHE A 134 -6.60 16.49 5.16
N VAL A 135 -6.28 17.33 6.15
CA VAL A 135 -6.73 17.13 7.54
C VAL A 135 -8.25 17.10 7.62
N LEU A 136 -8.92 18.02 6.93
CA LEU A 136 -10.38 18.09 6.94
C LEU A 136 -11.03 16.82 6.37
N ARG A 137 -10.50 16.29 5.26
CA ARG A 137 -10.95 14.99 4.70
C ARG A 137 -10.65 13.84 5.64
N MET A 138 -9.51 13.84 6.32
CA MET A 138 -9.15 12.81 7.29
C MET A 138 -10.12 12.82 8.49
N VAL A 139 -10.45 14.01 9.00
CA VAL A 139 -11.46 14.19 10.04
C VAL A 139 -12.81 13.69 9.57
N GLU A 140 -13.24 14.01 8.35
CA GLU A 140 -14.52 13.53 7.82
C GLU A 140 -14.61 12.00 7.73
N ILE A 141 -13.54 11.33 7.28
CA ILE A 141 -13.49 9.86 7.17
C ILE A 141 -13.59 9.20 8.55
N HIS A 142 -13.04 9.84 9.60
CA HIS A 142 -12.99 9.26 10.94
C HIS A 142 -14.13 9.68 11.88
N ALA A 143 -14.57 10.94 11.80
CA ALA A 143 -15.61 11.51 12.65
C ALA A 143 -17.00 11.54 11.98
N GLY A 144 -17.06 11.26 10.68
CA GLY A 144 -18.28 11.22 9.88
C GLY A 144 -18.57 12.52 9.14
N VAL A 145 -19.41 12.40 8.11
CA VAL A 145 -19.73 13.48 7.15
C VAL A 145 -20.38 14.68 7.85
N LEU A 146 -21.32 14.47 8.77
CA LEU A 146 -22.04 15.55 9.45
C LEU A 146 -21.10 16.44 10.28
N PHE A 147 -20.17 15.82 11.02
CA PHE A 147 -19.17 16.57 11.77
C PHE A 147 -18.21 17.32 10.83
N GLY A 148 -17.83 16.68 9.73
CA GLY A 148 -17.02 17.31 8.68
C GLY A 148 -17.68 18.57 8.13
N THR A 149 -18.95 18.51 7.75
CA THR A 149 -19.69 19.66 7.21
C THR A 149 -19.83 20.80 8.20
N ASP A 150 -20.11 20.51 9.47
CA ASP A 150 -20.19 21.54 10.52
C ASP A 150 -18.83 22.22 10.76
N LEU A 151 -17.74 21.44 10.71
CA LEU A 151 -16.39 21.97 10.82
C LEU A 151 -16.04 22.86 9.61
N VAL A 152 -16.40 22.45 8.39
CA VAL A 152 -16.22 23.30 7.18
C VAL A 152 -16.95 24.62 7.34
N LEU A 153 -18.21 24.58 7.80
CA LEU A 153 -19.03 25.77 7.99
C LEU A 153 -18.42 26.71 9.04
N SER A 154 -17.94 26.17 10.16
CA SER A 154 -17.28 26.95 11.20
C SER A 154 -16.01 27.64 10.68
N LEU A 155 -15.18 26.91 9.90
CA LEU A 155 -13.97 27.46 9.27
C LEU A 155 -14.29 28.52 8.21
N TRP A 156 -15.37 28.33 7.47
CA TRP A 156 -15.85 29.28 6.46
C TRP A 156 -16.29 30.60 7.09
N ASN A 157 -17.04 30.56 8.20
CA ASN A 157 -17.44 31.76 8.94
C ASN A 157 -16.23 32.51 9.52
N ALA A 158 -15.26 31.78 10.07
CA ALA A 158 -14.02 32.37 10.58
C ALA A 158 -13.19 33.06 9.47
N PHE A 159 -13.21 32.52 8.25
CA PHE A 159 -12.55 33.14 7.10
C PHE A 159 -13.16 34.50 6.73
N TYR A 160 -14.49 34.64 6.75
CA TYR A 160 -15.14 35.93 6.51
C TYR A 160 -14.83 36.96 7.61
N GLU A 161 -14.78 36.53 8.87
CA GLU A 161 -14.45 37.43 9.99
C GLU A 161 -13.02 38.00 9.88
N ILE A 162 -12.09 37.23 9.32
CA ILE A 162 -10.72 37.69 9.04
C ILE A 162 -10.68 38.70 7.89
N GLU A 163 -11.58 38.57 6.91
CA GLU A 163 -11.58 39.40 5.71
C GLU A 163 -12.34 40.73 5.87
N GLU A 164 -13.26 40.82 6.84
CA GLU A 164 -13.91 42.09 7.21
C GLU A 164 -13.02 43.01 8.09
N LYS A 165 -11.86 42.52 8.53
CA LYS A 165 -10.89 43.26 9.36
C LYS A 165 -9.71 43.80 8.55
#